data_AF-A0A4R1LXJ5-F1
#
_entry.id   AF-A0A4R1LXJ5-F1
#
_cell.length_a   1.000
_cell.length_b   1.000
_cell.length_c   1.000
_cell.angle_alpha   90.00
_cell.angle_beta   90.00
_cell.angle_gamma   90.00
#
_symmetry.space_group_name_H-M   'P 1'
#
loop_
_entity.id
_entity.type
_entity.pdbx_description
1 polymer ?
#
loop_
_entity_poly.entity_id
_entity_poly.type
_entity_poly.pdbx_seq_one_letter_code
_entity_poly.pdbx_strand_id
1 'polypeptide(L)'
;MKRFHILVPDPEHESPGLWCWRDEWHATGQSAFALLAKFQRLNALSCTGLADCFGWREGRRSVSGSIDLRDARQFDVRRLTDVLRLPLEDIARAFVMPSHLARVIAVPTLRWCARCAREGVHLTVFQLRTCRSCPVHHTPLEECCPQCALEIPFRLRPDVFRAPFSCPSCGTPWIAPSRGLDDLRVDGAYRRVLSRWAADQRRVMQDGPQSDSDGVWNVRRSEESEVAGYAPCTLFPDAAALGDEVLSGARSCYKAIRRQIMRDYGGQHHGCIASAARHLRWRMDGRSTPPFCPVAQAVLRWRTKWEGFGVPEALLHPPLHGPLGIVVWLSRYAPIAPGEWSESTSRWFTLHLFAIACLDSLRTFLHEAQQARSHERIVWWPFPVHDFPQREVVAGGRDRPDDPAQFRLMSLQLKRGIRVLASTTPGGLAHEKHHAGLLLAIGNAGDGPASSLSPRPPEHVNQPIAPGYSVSAVLPRYDACPVFTPANTVEGDPKSVVAV
;
A
#
# COMPACT_ATOMS: atom_id res chain seq x y z
N MET A 1 55.78 -17.37 -5.76
CA MET A 1 54.41 -16.83 -5.56
C MET A 1 53.40 -17.89 -5.95
N LYS A 2 52.69 -18.51 -5.00
CA LYS A 2 51.64 -19.50 -5.29
C LYS A 2 50.32 -18.76 -5.56
N ARG A 3 49.77 -18.91 -6.77
CA ARG A 3 48.44 -18.43 -7.15
C ARG A 3 47.39 -19.24 -6.38
N PHE A 4 46.62 -18.58 -5.52
CA PHE A 4 45.42 -19.20 -4.96
C PHE A 4 44.36 -19.26 -6.06
N HIS A 5 43.99 -20.46 -6.47
CA HIS A 5 42.80 -20.68 -7.28
C HIS A 5 41.59 -20.54 -6.36
N ILE A 6 40.96 -19.37 -6.40
CA ILE A 6 39.63 -19.19 -5.82
C ILE A 6 38.68 -19.97 -6.72
N LEU A 7 38.19 -21.11 -6.22
CA LEU A 7 37.13 -21.88 -6.87
C LEU A 7 35.87 -21.02 -6.82
N VAL A 8 35.45 -20.49 -7.96
CA VAL A 8 34.12 -19.90 -8.12
C VAL A 8 33.15 -21.07 -8.29
N PRO A 9 32.17 -21.26 -7.38
CA PRO A 9 31.22 -22.37 -7.49
C PRO A 9 30.35 -22.23 -8.74
N ASP A 10 29.98 -23.38 -9.31
CA ASP A 10 29.07 -23.50 -10.47
C ASP A 10 27.71 -22.86 -10.17
N PRO A 11 27.06 -22.18 -11.14
CA PRO A 11 25.81 -21.45 -10.94
C PRO A 11 24.55 -22.34 -10.84
N GLU A 12 24.69 -23.66 -10.84
CA GLU A 12 23.54 -24.56 -10.89
C GLU A 12 23.17 -25.06 -9.49
N HIS A 13 22.10 -24.45 -8.94
CA HIS A 13 21.46 -24.65 -7.63
C HIS A 13 21.97 -23.72 -6.52
N GLU A 14 21.44 -22.49 -6.51
CA GLU A 14 21.47 -21.60 -5.33
C GLU A 14 20.84 -22.33 -4.13
N SER A 15 21.69 -22.98 -3.32
CA SER A 15 21.27 -23.62 -2.09
C SER A 15 20.84 -22.53 -1.09
N PRO A 16 19.72 -22.68 -0.35
CA PRO A 16 19.20 -21.72 0.63
C PRO A 16 20.15 -21.31 1.79
N GLY A 17 21.41 -21.73 1.79
CA GLY A 17 22.43 -21.41 2.79
C GLY A 17 23.49 -20.39 2.36
N LEU A 18 23.41 -19.80 1.16
CA LEU A 18 24.49 -18.94 0.62
C LEU A 18 24.55 -17.53 1.21
N TRP A 19 23.45 -17.02 1.78
CA TRP A 19 23.36 -15.64 2.23
C TRP A 19 23.34 -15.51 3.76
N CYS A 20 24.21 -14.63 4.25
CA CYS A 20 24.28 -14.21 5.64
C CYS A 20 23.23 -13.12 5.91
N TRP A 21 22.26 -13.44 6.77
CA TRP A 21 21.37 -12.47 7.39
C TRP A 21 21.24 -12.77 8.89
N ARG A 22 21.08 -11.73 9.69
CA ARG A 22 20.98 -11.82 11.16
C ARG A 22 19.78 -11.04 11.64
N ASP A 23 18.93 -11.67 12.45
CA ASP A 23 17.69 -11.05 12.93
C ASP A 23 17.97 -9.81 13.80
N GLU A 24 19.10 -9.75 14.51
CA GLU A 24 19.49 -8.57 15.27
C GLU A 24 19.94 -7.36 14.43
N TRP A 25 20.06 -7.50 13.10
CA TRP A 25 20.29 -6.38 12.18
C TRP A 25 18.98 -5.72 11.73
N HIS A 26 17.84 -6.38 11.95
CA HIS A 26 16.51 -5.86 11.62
C HIS A 26 15.90 -5.07 12.78
N ALA A 27 15.10 -4.07 12.42
CA ALA A 27 14.22 -3.32 13.31
C ALA A 27 12.99 -2.93 12.50
N THR A 28 11.81 -3.04 13.11
CA THR A 28 10.53 -2.76 12.46
C THR A 28 10.53 -1.35 11.85
N GLY A 29 10.06 -1.25 10.60
CA GLY A 29 9.97 0.02 9.87
C GLY A 29 11.29 0.49 9.23
N GLN A 30 12.34 -0.34 9.23
CA GLN A 30 13.55 -0.06 8.46
C GLN A 30 13.26 0.06 6.96
N SER A 31 13.94 1.00 6.30
CA SER A 31 13.77 1.22 4.87
C SER A 31 14.52 0.20 4.02
N ALA A 32 14.12 0.11 2.74
CA ALA A 32 14.80 -0.70 1.74
C ALA A 32 16.29 -0.33 1.61
N PHE A 33 16.63 0.96 1.77
CA PHE A 33 18.03 1.39 1.84
C PHE A 33 18.78 0.68 2.98
N ALA A 34 18.23 0.71 4.20
CA ALA A 34 18.90 0.14 5.37
C ALA A 34 19.05 -1.37 5.25
N LEU A 35 17.98 -2.05 4.81
CA LEU A 35 17.98 -3.51 4.63
C LEU A 35 19.02 -3.94 3.59
N LEU A 36 19.01 -3.31 2.41
CA LEU A 36 19.93 -3.66 1.32
C LEU A 36 21.38 -3.31 1.65
N ALA A 37 21.64 -2.16 2.29
CA ALA A 37 22.98 -1.76 2.70
C ALA A 37 23.58 -2.72 3.74
N LYS A 38 22.76 -3.17 4.69
CA LYS A 38 23.13 -4.19 5.68
C LYS A 38 23.42 -5.53 5.03
N PHE A 39 22.53 -5.97 4.16
CA PHE A 39 22.70 -7.21 3.41
C PHE A 39 23.97 -7.18 2.56
N GLN A 40 24.22 -6.07 1.87
CA GLN A 40 25.44 -5.87 1.09
C GLN A 40 26.69 -6.07 1.94
N ARG A 41 26.70 -5.44 3.12
CA ARG A 41 27.87 -5.48 4.02
C ARG A 41 28.11 -6.89 4.56
N LEU A 42 27.04 -7.59 4.98
CA LEU A 42 27.14 -8.96 5.49
C LEU A 42 27.63 -9.97 4.45
N ASN A 43 27.37 -9.69 3.17
CA ASN A 43 27.64 -10.63 2.08
C ASN A 43 28.74 -10.12 1.12
N ALA A 44 29.42 -9.02 1.48
CA ALA A 44 30.44 -8.36 0.65
C ALA A 44 30.02 -8.15 -0.81
N LEU A 45 28.74 -7.79 -1.04
CA LEU A 45 28.19 -7.66 -2.39
C LEU A 45 28.54 -6.32 -3.03
N SER A 46 28.64 -6.32 -4.36
CA SER A 46 28.62 -5.08 -5.14
C SER A 46 27.18 -4.56 -5.29
N CYS A 47 27.03 -3.30 -5.71
CA CYS A 47 25.71 -2.75 -6.04
C CYS A 47 25.04 -3.55 -7.19
N THR A 48 25.82 -4.03 -8.15
CA THR A 48 25.32 -4.90 -9.24
C THR A 48 24.84 -6.24 -8.67
N GLY A 49 25.60 -6.85 -7.75
CA GLY A 49 25.19 -8.09 -7.09
C GLY A 49 23.88 -7.92 -6.30
N LEU A 50 23.66 -6.78 -5.65
CA LEU A 50 22.36 -6.46 -5.04
C LEU A 50 21.24 -6.34 -6.07
N ALA A 51 21.49 -5.64 -7.18
CA ALA A 51 20.51 -5.46 -8.24
C ALA A 51 20.18 -6.78 -8.93
N ASP A 52 21.14 -7.68 -9.09
CA ASP A 52 20.92 -9.02 -9.64
C ASP A 52 20.19 -9.93 -8.65
N CYS A 53 20.48 -9.80 -7.35
CA CYS A 53 19.85 -10.59 -6.29
C CYS A 53 18.42 -10.16 -5.99
N PHE A 54 18.11 -8.86 -6.01
CA PHE A 54 16.78 -8.36 -5.58
C PHE A 54 16.07 -7.53 -6.63
N GLY A 55 16.76 -7.02 -7.64
CA GLY A 55 16.13 -6.27 -8.70
C GLY A 55 15.22 -7.18 -9.53
N TRP A 56 14.08 -6.66 -9.94
CA TRP A 56 13.22 -7.39 -10.84
C TRP A 56 13.88 -7.49 -12.24
N ARG A 57 13.96 -8.70 -12.80
CA ARG A 57 14.49 -8.94 -14.16
C ARG A 57 13.35 -9.31 -15.11
N GLU A 58 13.12 -8.50 -16.12
CA GLU A 58 12.27 -8.85 -17.25
C GLU A 58 13.14 -9.32 -18.42
N GLY A 59 13.34 -10.64 -18.53
CA GLY A 59 14.21 -11.25 -19.54
C GLY A 59 15.72 -10.99 -19.33
N ARG A 60 16.50 -11.08 -20.42
CA ARG A 60 17.98 -10.91 -20.41
C ARG A 60 18.45 -9.45 -20.30
N ARG A 61 17.57 -8.47 -20.06
CA ARG A 61 18.00 -7.07 -19.96
C ARG A 61 18.63 -6.82 -18.58
N SER A 62 19.83 -6.23 -18.59
CA SER A 62 20.50 -5.76 -17.39
C SER A 62 19.59 -4.81 -16.64
N VAL A 63 19.51 -4.97 -15.31
CA VAL A 63 18.82 -4.03 -14.45
C VAL A 63 19.45 -2.64 -14.64
N SER A 64 18.63 -1.61 -14.78
CA SER A 64 19.10 -0.22 -14.83
C SER A 64 19.94 0.06 -13.58
N GLY A 65 21.14 0.62 -13.73
CA GLY A 65 22.08 0.87 -12.62
C GLY A 65 21.62 1.92 -11.58
N SER A 66 20.32 2.24 -11.54
CA SER A 66 19.73 3.25 -10.66
C SER A 66 18.27 2.90 -10.34
N ILE A 67 18.06 2.03 -9.34
CA ILE A 67 16.72 1.60 -8.90
C ILE A 67 16.18 2.54 -7.83
N ASP A 68 14.92 2.95 -7.92
CA ASP A 68 14.28 3.81 -6.91
C ASP A 68 13.93 3.00 -5.66
N LEU A 69 14.59 3.30 -4.53
CA LEU A 69 14.40 2.55 -3.27
C LEU A 69 13.05 2.82 -2.59
N ARG A 70 12.26 3.76 -3.10
CA ARG A 70 10.90 4.03 -2.62
C ARG A 70 9.87 3.10 -3.23
N ASP A 71 10.17 2.49 -4.38
CA ASP A 71 9.21 1.79 -5.22
C ASP A 71 9.50 0.29 -5.27
N ALA A 72 8.75 -0.49 -4.49
CA ALA A 72 8.97 -1.92 -4.41
C ALA A 72 8.68 -2.68 -5.72
N ARG A 73 7.97 -2.08 -6.69
CA ARG A 73 7.68 -2.72 -7.98
C ARG A 73 8.94 -3.01 -8.79
N GLN A 74 10.05 -2.35 -8.45
CA GLN A 74 11.35 -2.55 -9.08
C GLN A 74 12.15 -3.70 -8.45
N PHE A 75 11.59 -4.38 -7.45
CA PHE A 75 12.24 -5.46 -6.69
C PHE A 75 11.44 -6.76 -6.75
N ASP A 76 12.15 -7.89 -6.64
CA ASP A 76 11.57 -9.18 -6.30
C ASP A 76 11.32 -9.23 -4.78
N VAL A 77 10.13 -8.78 -4.39
CA VAL A 77 9.68 -8.69 -2.99
C VAL A 77 9.65 -10.05 -2.31
N ARG A 78 9.32 -11.13 -3.04
CA ARG A 78 9.34 -12.48 -2.49
C ARG A 78 10.78 -12.92 -2.21
N ARG A 79 11.70 -12.69 -3.15
CA ARG A 79 13.12 -12.99 -2.92
C ARG A 79 13.69 -12.19 -1.75
N LEU A 80 13.29 -10.93 -1.57
CA LEU A 80 13.63 -10.15 -0.37
C LEU A 80 13.13 -10.82 0.92
N THR A 81 11.88 -11.30 0.93
CA THR A 81 11.27 -12.01 2.08
C THR A 81 12.07 -13.28 2.41
N ASP A 82 12.35 -14.10 1.39
CA ASP A 82 12.99 -15.40 1.55
C ASP A 82 14.47 -15.24 1.98
N VAL A 83 15.22 -14.35 1.32
CA VAL A 83 16.66 -14.15 1.58
C VAL A 83 16.92 -13.39 2.88
N LEU A 84 16.13 -12.36 3.17
CA LEU A 84 16.26 -11.60 4.41
C LEU A 84 15.54 -12.28 5.58
N ARG A 85 14.79 -13.36 5.34
CA ARG A 85 14.01 -14.09 6.38
C ARG A 85 13.11 -13.15 7.19
N LEU A 86 12.60 -12.10 6.53
CA LEU A 86 11.72 -11.11 7.15
C LEU A 86 10.27 -11.38 6.72
N PRO A 87 9.28 -11.14 7.60
CA PRO A 87 7.90 -11.17 7.19
C PRO A 87 7.64 -10.22 6.02
N LEU A 88 6.78 -10.63 5.10
CA LEU A 88 6.42 -9.83 3.93
C LEU A 88 5.83 -8.45 4.31
N GLU A 89 5.20 -8.35 5.48
CA GLU A 89 4.73 -7.08 6.04
C GLU A 89 5.89 -6.11 6.35
N ASP A 90 7.00 -6.62 6.89
CA ASP A 90 8.19 -5.80 7.18
C ASP A 90 8.92 -5.42 5.89
N ILE A 91 8.99 -6.32 4.90
CA ILE A 91 9.48 -5.98 3.56
C ILE A 91 8.60 -4.89 2.92
N ALA A 92 7.28 -4.99 3.00
CA ALA A 92 6.38 -3.97 2.46
C ALA A 92 6.58 -2.60 3.14
N ARG A 93 6.76 -2.58 4.46
CA ARG A 93 7.08 -1.37 5.24
C ARG A 93 8.44 -0.77 4.91
N ALA A 94 9.34 -1.52 4.28
CA ALA A 94 10.63 -1.01 3.85
C ALA A 94 10.53 -0.04 2.66
N PHE A 95 9.40 -0.06 1.95
CA PHE A 95 9.13 0.80 0.80
C PHE A 95 8.09 1.86 1.11
N VAL A 96 8.05 2.92 0.30
CA VAL A 96 7.01 3.94 0.41
C VAL A 96 5.72 3.40 -0.20
N MET A 97 4.65 3.39 0.59
CA MET A 97 3.35 2.86 0.19
C MET A 97 2.27 3.95 0.15
N PRO A 98 1.36 3.91 -0.84
CA PRO A 98 1.35 3.00 -1.98
C PRO A 98 2.43 3.39 -3.02
N SER A 99 3.09 2.41 -3.63
CA SER A 99 4.32 2.64 -4.42
C SER A 99 4.13 3.56 -5.64
N HIS A 100 2.95 3.60 -6.25
CA HIS A 100 2.66 4.53 -7.36
C HIS A 100 2.62 6.00 -6.93
N LEU A 101 2.30 6.28 -5.65
CA LEU A 101 2.35 7.63 -5.09
C LEU A 101 3.71 8.00 -4.53
N ALA A 102 4.69 7.09 -4.52
CA ALA A 102 5.99 7.33 -3.89
C ALA A 102 6.67 8.62 -4.38
N ARG A 103 6.51 8.98 -5.66
CA ARG A 103 7.06 10.23 -6.22
C ARG A 103 6.37 11.49 -5.70
N VAL A 104 5.10 11.37 -5.29
CA VAL A 104 4.29 12.47 -4.77
C VAL A 104 4.50 12.62 -3.27
N ILE A 105 4.42 11.51 -2.52
CA ILE A 105 4.39 11.54 -1.05
C ILE A 105 5.78 11.45 -0.41
N ALA A 106 6.81 11.05 -1.15
CA ALA A 106 8.17 10.89 -0.62
C ALA A 106 9.23 11.71 -1.37
N VAL A 107 10.28 12.07 -0.64
CA VAL A 107 11.44 12.81 -1.12
C VAL A 107 12.37 11.86 -1.87
N PRO A 108 12.99 12.24 -3.01
CA PRO A 108 13.89 11.35 -3.78
C PRO A 108 15.31 11.27 -3.22
N THR A 109 15.63 12.10 -2.22
CA THR A 109 16.92 12.21 -1.57
C THR A 109 16.84 11.60 -0.16
N LEU A 110 17.93 10.97 0.25
CA LEU A 110 18.05 10.29 1.52
C LEU A 110 18.00 11.33 2.65
N ARG A 111 17.01 11.18 3.53
CA ARG A 111 16.93 11.91 4.79
C ARG A 111 17.11 11.00 5.97
N TRP A 112 17.80 11.43 7.01
CA TRP A 112 18.09 10.57 8.17
C TRP A 112 18.12 11.34 9.48
N CYS A 113 17.94 10.59 10.57
CA CYS A 113 18.18 11.10 11.91
C CYS A 113 19.58 10.65 12.36
N ALA A 114 20.46 11.59 12.71
CA ALA A 114 21.82 11.29 13.18
C ALA A 114 21.84 10.35 14.40
N ARG A 115 20.82 10.43 15.28
CA ARG A 115 20.69 9.53 16.43
C ARG A 115 20.30 8.11 16.01
N CYS A 116 19.30 7.93 15.14
CA CYS A 116 18.95 6.60 14.63
C CYS A 116 20.09 5.98 13.81
N ALA A 117 20.77 6.81 13.02
CA ALA A 117 21.93 6.42 12.24
C ALA A 117 23.02 5.79 13.13
N ARG A 118 23.35 6.40 14.27
CA ARG A 118 24.32 5.86 15.24
C ARG A 118 23.94 4.47 15.80
N GLU A 119 22.66 4.13 15.78
CA GLU A 119 22.15 2.81 16.18
C GLU A 119 22.04 1.83 14.99
N GLY A 120 22.60 2.20 13.82
CA GLY A 120 22.51 1.40 12.59
C GLY A 120 21.10 1.35 12.00
N VAL A 121 20.23 2.33 12.28
CA VAL A 121 18.82 2.34 11.84
C VAL A 121 18.53 3.51 10.91
N HIS A 122 17.85 3.20 9.80
CA HIS A 122 17.19 4.20 8.97
C HIS A 122 15.76 3.72 8.67
N LEU A 123 14.76 4.55 8.97
CA LEU A 123 13.35 4.22 8.86
C LEU A 123 12.75 4.70 7.54
N THR A 124 11.79 3.96 6.98
CA THR A 124 11.07 4.36 5.75
C THR A 124 10.33 5.68 5.91
N VAL A 125 9.78 5.95 7.10
CA VAL A 125 9.06 7.19 7.42
C VAL A 125 9.90 8.43 7.19
N PHE A 126 11.23 8.34 7.30
CA PHE A 126 12.14 9.46 7.01
C PHE A 126 12.08 9.91 5.56
N GLN A 127 11.53 9.11 4.65
CA GLN A 127 11.39 9.47 3.24
C GLN A 127 10.07 10.19 2.94
N LEU A 128 9.09 10.19 3.85
CA LEU A 128 7.79 10.83 3.63
C LEU A 128 7.86 12.36 3.78
N ARG A 129 7.35 13.13 2.81
CA ARG A 129 7.42 14.62 2.82
C ARG A 129 6.81 15.27 4.07
N THR A 130 5.84 14.60 4.70
CA THR A 130 5.20 15.05 5.94
C THR A 130 6.09 14.85 7.17
N CYS A 131 7.05 13.93 7.13
CA CYS A 131 8.01 13.69 8.20
C CYS A 131 9.19 14.66 8.07
N ARG A 132 9.20 15.71 8.91
CA ARG A 132 10.29 16.70 9.00
C ARG A 132 11.25 16.46 10.17
N SER A 133 10.75 15.78 11.20
CA SER A 133 11.50 15.40 12.39
C SER A 133 11.47 13.89 12.57
N CYS A 134 12.48 13.34 13.23
CA CYS A 134 12.51 11.94 13.62
C CYS A 134 11.36 11.66 14.61
N PRO A 135 10.47 10.70 14.33
CA PRO A 135 9.36 10.41 15.22
C PRO A 135 9.79 9.63 16.48
N VAL A 136 11.05 9.18 16.55
CA VAL A 136 11.64 8.50 17.72
C VAL A 136 12.37 9.47 18.64
N HIS A 137 13.06 10.46 18.04
CA HIS A 137 13.96 11.36 18.77
C HIS A 137 13.51 12.82 18.78
N HIS A 138 12.47 13.15 18.02
CA HIS A 138 11.91 14.50 17.84
C HIS A 138 12.91 15.55 17.36
N THR A 139 14.02 15.14 16.76
CA THR A 139 15.01 16.03 16.14
C THR A 139 14.73 16.23 14.65
N PRO A 140 15.05 17.38 14.04
CA PRO A 140 15.01 17.55 12.59
C PRO A 140 15.77 16.44 11.85
N LEU A 141 15.29 16.08 10.66
CA LEU A 141 16.00 15.16 9.78
C LEU A 141 17.07 15.91 8.99
N GLU A 142 18.22 15.27 8.83
CA GLU A 142 19.27 15.71 7.90
C GLU A 142 18.84 15.40 6.46
N GLU A 143 19.03 16.35 5.55
CA GLU A 143 18.70 16.19 4.12
C GLU A 143 19.94 16.27 3.20
N CYS A 144 21.06 16.75 3.75
CA CYS A 144 22.33 16.93 3.05
C CYS A 144 23.50 16.41 3.89
N CYS A 145 24.62 16.09 3.25
CA CYS A 145 25.84 15.73 3.98
C CYS A 145 26.34 16.92 4.83
N PRO A 146 26.64 16.74 6.13
CA PRO A 146 27.10 17.84 6.99
C PRO A 146 28.49 18.37 6.60
N GLN A 147 29.29 17.60 5.85
CA GLN A 147 30.64 18.01 5.43
C GLN A 147 30.66 18.78 4.12
N CYS A 148 29.90 18.32 3.11
CA CYS A 148 29.96 18.90 1.76
C CYS A 148 28.63 19.52 1.28
N ALA A 149 27.60 19.50 2.13
CA ALA A 149 26.25 20.04 1.85
C ALA A 149 25.51 19.45 0.63
N LEU A 150 26.05 18.39 0.01
CA LEU A 150 25.40 17.72 -1.12
C LEU A 150 24.34 16.73 -0.65
N GLU A 151 23.23 16.68 -1.39
CA GLU A 151 22.17 15.68 -1.20
C GLU A 151 22.64 14.29 -1.62
N ILE A 152 22.14 13.26 -0.93
CA ILE A 152 22.45 11.86 -1.25
C ILE A 152 21.23 11.23 -1.94
N PRO A 153 21.35 10.66 -3.15
CA PRO A 153 20.21 10.03 -3.82
C PRO A 153 19.66 8.82 -3.04
N PHE A 154 18.35 8.74 -2.83
CA PHE A 154 17.69 7.56 -2.24
C PHE A 154 17.43 6.48 -3.31
N ARG A 155 18.51 5.96 -3.89
CA ARG A 155 18.48 5.00 -5.01
C ARG A 155 19.54 3.91 -4.83
N LEU A 156 19.28 2.72 -5.35
CA LEU A 156 20.29 1.68 -5.50
C LEU A 156 21.18 2.05 -6.69
N ARG A 157 22.32 2.68 -6.40
CA ARG A 157 23.31 3.13 -7.38
C ARG A 157 24.73 2.74 -6.94
N PRO A 158 25.66 2.47 -7.88
CA PRO A 158 27.02 2.10 -7.55
C PRO A 158 27.79 3.12 -6.70
N ASP A 159 27.56 4.42 -6.88
CA ASP A 159 28.20 5.48 -6.10
C ASP A 159 27.69 5.50 -4.64
N VAL A 160 26.37 5.36 -4.45
CA VAL A 160 25.74 5.34 -3.12
C VAL A 160 26.07 4.06 -2.35
N PHE A 161 26.08 2.90 -3.03
CA PHE A 161 26.34 1.60 -2.43
C PHE A 161 27.81 1.17 -2.53
N ARG A 162 28.73 2.03 -2.98
CA ARG A 162 30.18 1.75 -2.87
C ARG A 162 30.62 1.70 -1.42
N ALA A 163 30.17 2.68 -0.64
CA ALA A 163 30.34 2.76 0.79
C ALA A 163 28.98 3.15 1.38
N PRO A 164 28.04 2.20 1.52
CA PRO A 164 26.75 2.49 2.10
C PRO A 164 27.00 3.13 3.47
N PHE A 165 26.18 4.13 3.80
CA PHE A 165 26.32 4.93 5.02
C PHE A 165 27.39 6.04 5.01
N SER A 166 28.04 6.25 3.88
CA SER A 166 28.90 7.41 3.63
C SER A 166 28.32 8.32 2.56
N CYS A 167 28.72 9.59 2.57
CA CYS A 167 28.42 10.51 1.48
C CYS A 167 29.16 10.03 0.22
N PRO A 168 28.47 9.83 -0.92
CA PRO A 168 29.12 9.38 -2.15
C PRO A 168 30.09 10.42 -2.74
N SER A 169 29.97 11.69 -2.33
CA SER A 169 30.79 12.80 -2.84
C SER A 169 32.08 13.03 -2.04
N CYS A 170 32.00 13.08 -0.70
CA CYS A 170 33.16 13.38 0.15
C CYS A 170 33.63 12.20 1.01
N GLY A 171 32.90 11.08 1.02
CA GLY A 171 33.25 9.88 1.80
C GLY A 171 32.90 9.98 3.30
N THR A 172 32.51 11.15 3.81
CA THR A 172 32.16 11.33 5.22
C THR A 172 31.03 10.37 5.63
N PRO A 173 31.24 9.52 6.65
CA PRO A 173 30.20 8.64 7.17
C PRO A 173 29.08 9.47 7.80
N TRP A 174 27.84 9.24 7.36
CA TRP A 174 26.65 9.82 8.00
C TRP A 174 25.96 8.84 8.95
N ILE A 175 26.37 7.57 8.93
CA ILE A 175 26.25 6.66 10.07
C ILE A 175 27.64 6.44 10.67
N ALA A 176 27.79 6.76 11.94
CA ALA A 176 28.91 6.31 12.76
C ALA A 176 28.34 5.37 13.84
N PRO A 177 28.21 4.05 13.58
CA PRO A 177 27.71 3.15 14.59
C PRO A 177 28.63 3.22 15.79
N SER A 178 28.06 3.29 16.99
CA SER A 178 28.83 3.30 18.25
C SER A 178 29.77 2.10 18.38
N ARG A 179 29.49 1.01 17.66
CA ARG A 179 30.23 -0.26 17.65
C ARG A 179 31.20 -0.41 16.48
N GLY A 180 31.47 0.68 15.76
CA GLY A 180 32.29 0.67 14.55
C GLY A 180 31.48 0.34 13.30
N LEU A 181 32.03 0.67 12.13
CA LEU A 181 31.31 0.52 10.85
C LEU A 181 30.91 -0.93 10.55
N ASP A 182 31.66 -1.91 11.07
CA ASP A 182 31.44 -3.34 10.82
C ASP A 182 30.29 -3.96 11.64
N ASP A 183 29.83 -3.27 12.68
CA ASP A 183 28.76 -3.76 13.55
C ASP A 183 27.51 -2.88 13.46
N LEU A 184 26.64 -3.21 12.50
CA LEU A 184 25.35 -2.55 12.29
C LEU A 184 24.20 -3.25 13.03
N ARG A 185 24.52 -4.06 14.06
CA ARG A 185 23.50 -4.65 14.94
C ARG A 185 22.72 -3.54 15.63
N VAL A 186 21.40 -3.69 15.64
CA VAL A 186 20.54 -2.76 16.37
C VAL A 186 20.48 -3.20 17.82
N ASP A 187 20.89 -2.31 18.72
CA ASP A 187 20.89 -2.60 20.15
C ASP A 187 19.50 -3.08 20.64
N GLY A 188 19.48 -4.06 21.54
CA GLY A 188 18.24 -4.65 22.03
C GLY A 188 17.34 -3.65 22.75
N ALA A 189 17.90 -2.70 23.50
CA ALA A 189 17.15 -1.63 24.13
C ALA A 189 16.58 -0.67 23.08
N TYR A 190 17.36 -0.34 22.04
CA TYR A 190 16.89 0.52 20.97
C TYR A 190 15.80 -0.14 20.11
N ARG A 191 15.90 -1.45 19.84
CA ARG A 191 14.81 -2.23 19.20
C ARG A 191 13.52 -2.17 20.01
N ARG A 192 13.58 -2.21 21.35
CA ARG A 192 12.40 -2.03 22.20
C ARG A 192 11.81 -0.63 22.09
N VAL A 193 12.65 0.42 22.01
CA VAL A 193 12.18 1.80 21.76
C VAL A 193 11.44 1.88 20.44
N LEU A 194 12.01 1.33 19.36
CA LEU A 194 11.37 1.30 18.04
C LEU A 194 10.09 0.47 18.03
N SER A 195 10.06 -0.65 18.74
CA SER A 195 8.88 -1.51 18.83
C SER A 195 7.76 -0.85 19.60
N ARG A 196 8.09 -0.14 20.70
CA ARG A 196 7.14 0.69 21.44
C ARG A 196 6.64 1.82 20.57
N TRP A 197 7.52 2.58 19.92
CA TRP A 197 7.11 3.62 18.98
C TRP A 197 6.22 3.08 17.86
N ALA A 198 6.54 1.95 17.25
CA ALA A 198 5.70 1.34 16.23
C ALA A 198 4.36 0.86 16.79
N ALA A 199 4.33 0.38 18.03
CA ALA A 199 3.10 0.04 18.75
C ALA A 199 2.29 1.29 19.12
N ASP A 200 2.94 2.37 19.54
CA ASP A 200 2.33 3.63 19.93
C ASP A 200 1.81 4.36 18.69
N GLN A 201 2.49 4.29 17.55
CA GLN A 201 1.93 4.76 16.28
C GLN A 201 0.69 3.95 15.91
N ARG A 202 0.71 2.62 16.12
CA ARG A 202 -0.49 1.80 15.94
C ARG A 202 -1.60 2.19 16.93
N ARG A 203 -1.27 2.47 18.19
CA ARG A 203 -2.22 2.90 19.22
C ARG A 203 -2.74 4.30 18.99
N VAL A 204 -1.91 5.31 18.71
CA VAL A 204 -2.36 6.67 18.35
C VAL A 204 -3.27 6.61 17.12
N MET A 205 -3.00 5.71 16.17
CA MET A 205 -3.90 5.45 15.04
C MET A 205 -5.21 4.73 15.44
N GLN A 206 -5.25 4.02 16.56
CA GLN A 206 -6.39 3.22 17.05
C GLN A 206 -7.21 3.88 18.17
N ASP A 207 -6.55 4.64 19.05
CA ASP A 207 -7.01 5.21 20.32
C ASP A 207 -7.10 6.74 20.25
N GLY A 208 -6.58 7.37 19.18
CA GLY A 208 -6.64 8.80 18.93
C GLY A 208 -5.77 9.59 19.92
N PRO A 209 -5.08 10.66 19.50
CA PRO A 209 -4.34 11.49 20.44
C PRO A 209 -5.32 12.26 21.34
N GLN A 210 -5.22 12.07 22.66
CA GLN A 210 -5.80 12.97 23.64
C GLN A 210 -4.93 14.24 23.68
N SER A 211 -5.33 15.26 22.91
CA SER A 211 -4.81 16.64 22.80
C SER A 211 -3.63 16.96 21.87
N ASP A 212 -3.81 18.10 21.18
CA ASP A 212 -2.96 18.97 20.37
C ASP A 212 -1.64 18.44 19.80
N SER A 213 -1.78 17.81 18.63
CA SER A 213 -1.15 18.19 17.35
C SER A 213 -0.74 16.99 16.51
N ASP A 214 -1.16 17.05 15.25
CA ASP A 214 -0.65 16.35 14.07
C ASP A 214 -0.41 14.83 14.12
N GLY A 215 -1.47 14.08 13.78
CA GLY A 215 -1.40 13.23 12.59
C GLY A 215 -2.09 11.86 12.68
N VAL A 216 -2.83 11.56 11.61
CA VAL A 216 -3.47 10.28 11.23
C VAL A 216 -4.88 10.08 11.84
N TRP A 217 -5.88 10.50 11.07
CA TRP A 217 -7.29 10.72 11.44
C TRP A 217 -7.50 11.74 12.56
N ASN A 218 -7.01 12.98 12.35
CA ASN A 218 -7.39 14.07 13.24
C ASN A 218 -8.84 14.47 12.96
N VAL A 219 -9.79 13.90 13.71
CA VAL A 219 -11.10 14.53 13.91
C VAL A 219 -10.84 15.84 14.66
N ARG A 220 -10.48 16.90 13.91
CA ARG A 220 -10.33 18.24 14.49
C ARG A 220 -11.72 18.75 14.81
N ARG A 221 -11.98 19.10 16.07
CA ARG A 221 -13.17 19.89 16.41
C ARG A 221 -13.07 21.24 15.72
N SER A 222 -14.19 21.72 15.19
CA SER A 222 -14.30 23.13 14.83
C SER A 222 -14.25 23.91 16.14
N GLU A 223 -13.24 24.78 16.29
CA GLU A 223 -12.94 25.63 17.45
C GLU A 223 -14.12 25.85 18.42
N GLU A 224 -14.05 25.29 19.63
CA GLU A 224 -14.99 25.56 20.72
C GLU A 224 -14.30 26.35 21.83
N SER A 225 -14.90 27.51 22.13
CA SER A 225 -14.65 28.35 23.30
C SER A 225 -14.80 27.55 24.59
N GLU A 226 -13.86 27.76 25.51
CA GLU A 226 -13.82 27.13 26.84
C GLU A 226 -15.13 27.35 27.62
N VAL A 227 -15.92 26.28 27.82
CA VAL A 227 -16.98 26.24 28.83
C VAL A 227 -16.80 24.98 29.67
N ALA A 228 -16.49 25.19 30.95
CA ALA A 228 -16.23 24.14 31.93
C ALA A 228 -17.52 23.55 32.50
N GLY A 229 -17.61 22.22 32.51
CA GLY A 229 -18.65 21.48 33.24
C GLY A 229 -18.91 20.09 32.66
N TYR A 230 -18.11 19.08 33.03
CA TYR A 230 -18.36 17.69 32.65
C TYR A 230 -18.92 16.90 33.84
N ALA A 231 -20.09 16.28 33.63
CA ALA A 231 -20.69 15.31 34.54
C ALA A 231 -20.08 13.91 34.30
N PRO A 232 -19.98 13.04 35.33
CA PRO A 232 -19.43 11.70 35.18
C PRO A 232 -20.49 10.74 34.61
N CYS A 233 -20.34 10.33 33.35
CA CYS A 233 -21.14 9.24 32.78
C CYS A 233 -20.66 7.89 33.35
N THR A 234 -21.58 7.17 33.99
CA THR A 234 -21.39 5.80 34.49
C THR A 234 -22.16 4.82 33.61
N LEU A 235 -21.60 3.60 33.48
CA LEU A 235 -22.06 2.42 32.72
C LEU A 235 -21.77 2.45 31.21
N PHE A 236 -20.62 1.88 30.84
CA PHE A 236 -20.34 1.51 29.45
C PHE A 236 -21.19 0.28 29.07
N PRO A 237 -21.92 0.30 27.94
CA PRO A 237 -22.56 -0.88 27.37
C PRO A 237 -21.53 -2.00 27.09
N ASP A 238 -22.01 -3.24 26.95
CA ASP A 238 -21.19 -4.39 26.57
C ASP A 238 -20.51 -4.15 25.20
N ALA A 239 -19.22 -3.84 25.23
CA ALA A 239 -18.43 -3.47 24.07
C ALA A 239 -18.40 -4.56 22.98
N ALA A 240 -18.66 -5.83 23.34
CA ALA A 240 -18.73 -6.93 22.39
C ALA A 240 -19.94 -6.81 21.45
N ALA A 241 -21.12 -6.48 22.00
CA ALA A 241 -22.35 -6.35 21.22
C ALA A 241 -22.26 -5.18 20.21
N LEU A 242 -21.68 -4.05 20.64
CA LEU A 242 -21.44 -2.90 19.78
C LEU A 242 -20.52 -3.25 18.59
N GLY A 243 -19.46 -4.02 18.85
CA GLY A 243 -18.52 -4.48 17.82
C GLY A 243 -19.20 -5.31 16.74
N ASP A 244 -20.13 -6.18 17.13
CA ASP A 244 -20.85 -7.06 16.21
C ASP A 244 -21.82 -6.29 15.29
N GLU A 245 -22.51 -5.26 15.81
CA GLU A 245 -23.42 -4.45 15.00
C GLU A 245 -22.67 -3.60 13.98
N VAL A 246 -21.55 -2.97 14.35
CA VAL A 246 -20.70 -2.22 13.41
C VAL A 246 -20.12 -3.14 12.35
N LEU A 247 -19.65 -4.33 12.72
CA LEU A 247 -19.13 -5.32 11.78
C LEU A 247 -20.20 -5.82 10.80
N SER A 248 -21.43 -6.07 11.29
CA SER A 248 -22.58 -6.45 10.47
C SER A 248 -22.96 -5.34 9.47
N GLY A 249 -23.00 -4.10 9.94
CA GLY A 249 -23.20 -2.91 9.11
C GLY A 249 -22.12 -2.78 8.03
N ALA A 250 -20.85 -2.98 8.38
CA ALA A 250 -19.73 -2.88 7.46
C ALA A 250 -19.76 -3.98 6.39
N ARG A 251 -20.14 -5.22 6.77
CA ARG A 251 -20.36 -6.33 5.81
C ARG A 251 -21.47 -6.00 4.82
N SER A 252 -22.59 -5.44 5.29
CA SER A 252 -23.72 -5.03 4.45
C SER A 252 -23.33 -3.90 3.49
N CYS A 253 -22.62 -2.90 4.01
CA CYS A 253 -22.05 -1.80 3.24
C CYS A 253 -21.09 -2.29 2.15
N TYR A 254 -20.14 -3.15 2.52
CA TYR A 254 -19.20 -3.78 1.57
C TYR A 254 -19.93 -4.55 0.47
N LYS A 255 -20.94 -5.36 0.82
CA LYS A 255 -21.74 -6.11 -0.16
C LYS A 255 -22.44 -5.17 -1.14
N ALA A 256 -22.99 -4.06 -0.68
CA ALA A 256 -23.61 -3.05 -1.52
C ALA A 256 -22.60 -2.39 -2.48
N ILE A 257 -21.43 -1.97 -1.96
CA ILE A 257 -20.35 -1.39 -2.75
C ILE A 257 -19.82 -2.38 -3.77
N ARG A 258 -19.58 -3.63 -3.38
CA ARG A 258 -19.15 -4.70 -4.29
C ARG A 258 -20.13 -4.89 -5.44
N ARG A 259 -21.44 -4.94 -5.17
CA ARG A 259 -22.46 -5.01 -6.22
C ARG A 259 -22.40 -3.80 -7.14
N GLN A 260 -22.26 -2.60 -6.58
CA GLN A 260 -22.13 -1.38 -7.36
C GLN A 260 -20.92 -1.43 -8.29
N ILE A 261 -19.74 -1.75 -7.74
CA ILE A 261 -18.49 -1.89 -8.51
C ILE A 261 -18.63 -2.93 -9.61
N MET A 262 -19.23 -4.08 -9.31
CA MET A 262 -19.44 -5.14 -10.32
C MET A 262 -20.44 -4.73 -11.41
N ARG A 263 -21.43 -3.88 -11.10
CA ARG A 263 -22.33 -3.33 -12.12
C ARG A 263 -21.60 -2.30 -12.99
N ASP A 264 -20.91 -1.35 -12.37
CA ASP A 264 -20.32 -0.20 -13.05
C ASP A 264 -19.08 -0.59 -13.87
N TYR A 265 -18.23 -1.45 -13.31
CA TYR A 265 -16.97 -1.86 -13.94
C TYR A 265 -17.00 -3.31 -14.42
N GLY A 266 -17.65 -4.19 -13.64
CA GLY A 266 -17.66 -5.63 -13.94
C GLY A 266 -18.54 -6.02 -15.13
N GLY A 267 -19.57 -5.25 -15.47
CA GLY A 267 -20.55 -5.64 -16.50
C GLY A 267 -19.92 -5.97 -17.86
N GLN A 268 -19.04 -5.10 -18.36
CA GLN A 268 -18.34 -5.32 -19.64
C GLN A 268 -17.08 -6.20 -19.52
N HIS A 269 -16.60 -6.42 -18.29
CA HIS A 269 -15.34 -7.09 -18.00
C HIS A 269 -15.51 -8.40 -17.22
N HIS A 270 -16.73 -8.93 -17.11
CA HIS A 270 -17.01 -10.13 -16.34
C HIS A 270 -16.20 -11.33 -16.83
N GLY A 271 -16.12 -11.52 -18.16
CA GLY A 271 -15.28 -12.54 -18.78
C GLY A 271 -13.80 -12.37 -18.43
N CYS A 272 -13.29 -11.13 -18.48
CA CYS A 272 -11.90 -10.82 -18.09
C CYS A 272 -11.63 -11.13 -16.61
N ILE A 273 -12.54 -10.76 -15.71
CA ILE A 273 -12.44 -11.01 -14.27
C ILE A 273 -12.43 -12.53 -14.00
N ALA A 274 -13.41 -13.25 -14.56
CA ALA A 274 -13.55 -14.69 -14.36
C ALA A 274 -12.38 -15.46 -14.99
N SER A 275 -11.91 -15.06 -16.17
CA SER A 275 -10.74 -15.64 -16.82
C SER A 275 -9.48 -15.39 -16.00
N ALA A 276 -9.21 -14.15 -15.59
CA ALA A 276 -8.04 -13.83 -14.76
C ALA A 276 -8.04 -14.59 -13.43
N ALA A 277 -9.17 -14.65 -12.72
CA ALA A 277 -9.29 -15.42 -11.49
C ALA A 277 -8.98 -16.90 -11.69
N ARG A 278 -9.49 -17.54 -12.76
CA ARG A 278 -9.24 -18.95 -13.08
C ARG A 278 -7.78 -19.26 -13.42
N HIS A 279 -7.02 -18.29 -13.92
CA HIS A 279 -5.62 -18.49 -14.29
C HIS A 279 -4.67 -18.15 -13.13
N LEU A 280 -5.08 -17.32 -12.18
CA LEU A 280 -4.28 -16.96 -11.00
C LEU A 280 -4.63 -17.91 -9.84
N ARG A 281 -4.17 -19.16 -9.96
CA ARG A 281 -4.47 -20.28 -9.04
C ARG A 281 -3.51 -20.41 -7.85
N TRP A 282 -2.51 -19.55 -7.75
CA TRP A 282 -1.51 -19.57 -6.69
C TRP A 282 -1.64 -18.35 -5.77
N ARG A 283 -0.99 -18.41 -4.61
CA ARG A 283 -0.91 -17.26 -3.69
C ARG A 283 -0.14 -16.12 -4.34
N MET A 284 -0.81 -14.99 -4.48
CA MET A 284 -0.29 -13.77 -5.10
C MET A 284 0.50 -12.89 -4.14
N ASP A 285 0.45 -13.16 -2.83
CA ASP A 285 1.19 -12.42 -1.79
C ASP A 285 2.67 -12.22 -2.16
N GLY A 286 3.08 -10.97 -2.39
CA GLY A 286 4.45 -10.57 -2.76
C GLY A 286 4.86 -10.93 -4.20
N ARG A 287 3.95 -11.52 -4.98
CA ARG A 287 4.16 -11.84 -6.40
C ARG A 287 3.84 -10.63 -7.25
N SER A 288 4.30 -10.67 -8.51
CA SER A 288 3.95 -9.66 -9.51
C SER A 288 3.34 -10.30 -10.74
N THR A 289 2.38 -9.62 -11.37
CA THR A 289 1.83 -10.03 -12.68
C THR A 289 2.22 -9.01 -13.74
N PRO A 290 2.43 -9.42 -15.01
CA PRO A 290 2.32 -8.47 -16.10
C PRO A 290 0.93 -7.80 -16.08
N PRO A 291 0.80 -6.62 -16.71
CA PRO A 291 -0.48 -5.95 -16.81
C PRO A 291 -1.41 -6.77 -17.69
N PHE A 292 -2.69 -6.83 -17.31
CA PHE A 292 -3.78 -7.35 -18.13
C PHE A 292 -4.95 -6.37 -18.05
N CYS A 293 -6.16 -6.77 -18.44
CA CYS A 293 -7.36 -5.93 -18.35
C CYS A 293 -7.36 -5.13 -17.04
N PRO A 294 -7.21 -3.78 -17.08
CA PRO A 294 -6.98 -2.99 -15.87
C PRO A 294 -8.12 -3.10 -14.87
N VAL A 295 -9.36 -3.19 -15.38
CA VAL A 295 -10.57 -3.39 -14.59
C VAL A 295 -10.52 -4.75 -13.87
N ALA A 296 -10.22 -5.82 -14.61
CA ALA A 296 -10.15 -7.16 -14.01
C ALA A 296 -9.06 -7.23 -12.94
N GLN A 297 -7.89 -6.66 -13.23
CA GLN A 297 -6.76 -6.64 -12.30
C GLN A 297 -7.08 -5.86 -11.03
N ALA A 298 -7.67 -4.67 -11.17
CA ALA A 298 -8.06 -3.84 -10.04
C ALA A 298 -9.14 -4.49 -9.18
N VAL A 299 -10.19 -5.06 -9.79
CA VAL A 299 -11.28 -5.74 -9.08
C VAL A 299 -10.77 -6.96 -8.33
N LEU A 300 -9.90 -7.78 -8.94
CA LEU A 300 -9.33 -8.96 -8.26
C LEU A 300 -8.44 -8.56 -7.09
N ARG A 301 -7.56 -7.56 -7.25
CA ARG A 301 -6.74 -7.02 -6.15
C ARG A 301 -7.60 -6.42 -5.02
N TRP A 302 -8.64 -5.69 -5.40
CA TRP A 302 -9.59 -5.12 -4.45
C TRP A 302 -10.33 -6.20 -3.65
N ARG A 303 -10.88 -7.21 -4.33
CA ARG A 303 -11.59 -8.32 -3.67
C ARG A 303 -10.66 -9.18 -2.82
N THR A 304 -9.48 -9.56 -3.33
CA THR A 304 -8.49 -10.34 -2.55
C THR A 304 -8.13 -9.63 -1.25
N LYS A 305 -7.91 -8.30 -1.29
CA LYS A 305 -7.65 -7.47 -0.10
C LYS A 305 -8.81 -7.44 0.89
N TRP A 306 -10.03 -7.12 0.43
CA TRP A 306 -11.16 -6.94 1.34
C TRP A 306 -11.76 -8.26 1.83
N GLU A 307 -11.77 -9.29 0.99
CA GLU A 307 -12.30 -10.60 1.33
C GLU A 307 -11.26 -11.47 2.05
N GLY A 308 -9.96 -11.15 1.93
CA GLY A 308 -8.87 -11.84 2.64
C GLY A 308 -8.34 -13.08 1.91
N PHE A 309 -8.47 -13.14 0.59
CA PHE A 309 -7.98 -14.27 -0.21
C PHE A 309 -6.63 -13.95 -0.85
N GLY A 310 -5.62 -14.78 -0.59
CA GLY A 310 -4.33 -14.68 -1.29
C GLY A 310 -4.35 -15.26 -2.70
N VAL A 311 -5.35 -16.07 -3.04
CA VAL A 311 -5.50 -16.74 -4.35
C VAL A 311 -6.73 -16.18 -5.06
N PRO A 312 -6.59 -15.46 -6.20
CA PRO A 312 -7.73 -14.89 -6.91
C PRO A 312 -8.78 -15.91 -7.36
N GLU A 313 -8.40 -17.15 -7.67
CA GLU A 313 -9.37 -18.21 -8.02
C GLU A 313 -10.41 -18.46 -6.92
N ALA A 314 -10.02 -18.36 -5.64
CA ALA A 314 -10.91 -18.56 -4.51
C ALA A 314 -12.10 -17.57 -4.51
N LEU A 315 -11.97 -16.42 -5.18
CA LEU A 315 -13.02 -15.40 -5.30
C LEU A 315 -14.21 -15.82 -6.18
N LEU A 316 -14.07 -16.91 -6.93
CA LEU A 316 -15.12 -17.51 -7.75
C LEU A 316 -16.03 -18.44 -6.95
N HIS A 317 -15.60 -18.83 -5.75
CA HIS A 317 -16.35 -19.70 -4.86
C HIS A 317 -17.03 -18.90 -3.74
N PRO A 318 -18.06 -19.47 -3.09
CA PRO A 318 -18.59 -18.90 -1.85
C PRO A 318 -17.45 -18.74 -0.83
N PRO A 319 -17.38 -17.60 -0.13
CA PRO A 319 -16.26 -17.33 0.76
C PRO A 319 -16.29 -18.28 1.97
N LEU A 320 -15.17 -18.95 2.25
CA LEU A 320 -15.03 -19.87 3.38
C LEU A 320 -15.01 -19.16 4.74
N HIS A 321 -14.58 -17.89 4.76
CA HIS A 321 -14.54 -17.05 5.94
C HIS A 321 -15.18 -15.70 5.67
N GLY A 322 -15.52 -14.97 6.74
CA GLY A 322 -15.91 -13.57 6.62
C GLY A 322 -14.82 -12.73 5.94
N PRO A 323 -15.17 -11.56 5.38
CA PRO A 323 -14.22 -10.71 4.68
C PRO A 323 -13.21 -10.12 5.67
N LEU A 324 -12.02 -10.73 5.77
CA LEU A 324 -11.01 -10.41 6.78
C LEU A 324 -10.53 -8.95 6.68
N GLY A 325 -10.56 -8.39 5.47
CA GLY A 325 -10.21 -6.99 5.23
C GLY A 325 -11.12 -6.00 5.94
N ILE A 326 -12.39 -6.35 6.14
CA ILE A 326 -13.31 -5.52 6.93
C ILE A 326 -12.88 -5.50 8.40
N VAL A 327 -12.57 -6.67 8.97
CA VAL A 327 -12.16 -6.81 10.37
C VAL A 327 -10.86 -6.06 10.63
N VAL A 328 -9.87 -6.21 9.73
CA VAL A 328 -8.61 -5.47 9.85
C VAL A 328 -8.83 -3.97 9.68
N TRP A 329 -9.69 -3.55 8.75
CA TRP A 329 -9.98 -2.13 8.60
C TRP A 329 -10.60 -1.55 9.87
N LEU A 330 -11.63 -2.20 10.41
CA LEU A 330 -12.31 -1.77 11.62
C LEU A 330 -11.36 -1.72 12.83
N SER A 331 -10.53 -2.75 13.01
CA SER A 331 -9.62 -2.83 14.16
C SER A 331 -8.41 -1.90 14.08
N ARG A 332 -8.03 -1.41 12.90
CA ARG A 332 -6.79 -0.61 12.72
C ARG A 332 -7.02 0.79 12.19
N TYR A 333 -8.16 1.07 11.58
CA TYR A 333 -8.38 2.30 10.83
C TYR A 333 -9.78 2.88 10.99
N ALA A 334 -10.69 2.21 11.70
CA ALA A 334 -11.96 2.85 12.04
C ALA A 334 -11.65 4.13 12.82
N PRO A 335 -12.29 5.25 12.45
CA PRO A 335 -12.11 6.48 13.19
C PRO A 335 -12.70 6.32 14.59
N ILE A 336 -12.17 7.09 15.54
CA ILE A 336 -12.82 7.28 16.82
C ILE A 336 -13.76 8.48 16.67
N ALA A 337 -15.04 8.24 16.92
CA ALA A 337 -16.04 9.29 16.89
C ALA A 337 -15.87 10.25 18.10
N PRO A 338 -16.22 11.53 17.96
CA PRO A 338 -16.34 12.44 19.10
C PRO A 338 -17.21 11.85 20.22
N GLY A 339 -16.79 12.03 21.47
CA GLY A 339 -17.51 11.50 22.63
C GLY A 339 -18.93 12.05 22.81
N GLU A 340 -19.24 13.19 22.19
CA GLU A 340 -20.57 13.79 22.20
C GLU A 340 -21.57 13.14 21.22
N TRP A 341 -21.09 12.29 20.31
CA TRP A 341 -21.95 11.67 19.31
C TRP A 341 -22.68 10.46 19.89
N SER A 342 -23.93 10.28 19.50
CA SER A 342 -24.66 9.06 19.81
C SER A 342 -23.98 7.85 19.15
N GLU A 343 -24.33 6.66 19.64
CA GLU A 343 -23.86 5.41 19.08
C GLU A 343 -24.27 5.24 17.60
N SER A 344 -25.51 5.63 17.25
CA SER A 344 -26.00 5.60 15.87
C SER A 344 -25.20 6.52 14.96
N THR A 345 -24.84 7.71 15.44
CA THR A 345 -24.09 8.70 14.67
C THR A 345 -22.61 8.29 14.52
N SER A 346 -22.01 7.73 15.58
CA SER A 346 -20.67 7.13 15.54
C SER A 346 -20.60 5.97 14.55
N ARG A 347 -21.62 5.11 14.53
CA ARG A 347 -21.76 4.01 13.59
C ARG A 347 -21.94 4.50 12.16
N TRP A 348 -22.84 5.46 11.94
CA TRP A 348 -23.03 6.11 10.65
C TRP A 348 -21.70 6.63 10.09
N PHE A 349 -20.96 7.38 10.89
CA PHE A 349 -19.66 7.94 10.52
C PHE A 349 -18.64 6.87 10.14
N THR A 350 -18.50 5.84 10.99
CA THR A 350 -17.59 4.71 10.75
C THR A 350 -17.91 4.01 9.43
N LEU A 351 -19.20 3.72 9.17
CA LEU A 351 -19.63 3.05 7.94
C LEU A 351 -19.43 3.91 6.69
N HIS A 352 -19.57 5.24 6.81
CA HIS A 352 -19.29 6.16 5.70
C HIS A 352 -17.79 6.19 5.38
N LEU A 353 -16.92 6.33 6.38
CA LEU A 353 -15.47 6.29 6.15
C LEU A 353 -15.00 4.92 5.63
N PHE A 354 -15.61 3.83 6.11
CA PHE A 354 -15.38 2.49 5.57
C PHE A 354 -15.73 2.41 4.08
N ALA A 355 -16.90 2.94 3.69
CA ALA A 355 -17.32 2.98 2.29
C ALA A 355 -16.33 3.77 1.42
N ILE A 356 -15.86 4.92 1.92
CA ILE A 356 -14.85 5.74 1.25
C ILE A 356 -13.54 4.97 1.08
N ALA A 357 -13.06 4.29 2.13
CA ALA A 357 -11.85 3.45 2.05
C ALA A 357 -11.99 2.32 1.02
N CYS A 358 -13.16 1.68 0.95
CA CYS A 358 -13.48 0.68 -0.08
C CYS A 358 -13.34 1.26 -1.49
N LEU A 359 -13.96 2.41 -1.74
CA LEU A 359 -13.94 3.05 -3.06
C LEU A 359 -12.55 3.58 -3.44
N ASP A 360 -11.84 4.18 -2.49
CA ASP A 360 -10.51 4.73 -2.74
C ASP A 360 -9.49 3.63 -3.03
N SER A 361 -9.53 2.51 -2.30
CA SER A 361 -8.65 1.37 -2.61
C SER A 361 -8.89 0.80 -4.01
N LEU A 362 -10.15 0.71 -4.47
CA LEU A 362 -10.44 0.31 -5.85
C LEU A 362 -9.85 1.32 -6.84
N ARG A 363 -10.08 2.62 -6.63
CA ARG A 363 -9.57 3.68 -7.51
C ARG A 363 -8.05 3.65 -7.60
N THR A 364 -7.38 3.43 -6.47
CA THR A 364 -5.94 3.23 -6.40
C THR A 364 -5.50 2.05 -7.26
N PHE A 365 -6.11 0.87 -7.09
CA PHE A 365 -5.74 -0.30 -7.89
C PHE A 365 -6.06 -0.14 -9.37
N LEU A 366 -7.15 0.54 -9.72
CA LEU A 366 -7.51 0.83 -11.10
C LEU A 366 -6.51 1.79 -11.73
N HIS A 367 -6.13 2.84 -11.01
CA HIS A 367 -5.12 3.80 -11.48
C HIS A 367 -3.76 3.13 -11.69
N GLU A 368 -3.31 2.31 -10.73
CA GLU A 368 -2.09 1.51 -10.86
C GLU A 368 -2.15 0.60 -12.10
N ALA A 369 -3.28 -0.09 -12.30
CA ALA A 369 -3.45 -1.00 -13.42
C ALA A 369 -3.53 -0.29 -14.79
N GLN A 370 -4.11 0.91 -14.83
CA GLN A 370 -4.18 1.74 -16.04
C GLN A 370 -2.83 2.37 -16.41
N GLN A 371 -2.01 2.72 -15.40
CA GLN A 371 -0.70 3.31 -15.62
C GLN A 371 0.38 2.28 -15.93
N ALA A 372 0.17 1.01 -15.56
CA ALA A 372 1.13 -0.05 -15.83
C ALA A 372 1.32 -0.19 -17.33
N ARG A 373 2.51 0.20 -17.79
CA ARG A 373 2.97 -0.02 -19.17
C ARG A 373 3.07 -1.52 -19.41
N SER A 374 3.05 -1.95 -20.67
CA SER A 374 3.18 -3.38 -21.05
C SER A 374 4.36 -4.12 -20.40
N HIS A 375 5.40 -3.40 -19.99
CA HIS A 375 6.62 -3.91 -19.34
C HIS A 375 6.67 -3.69 -17.81
N GLU A 376 5.71 -2.97 -17.23
CA GLU A 376 5.65 -2.72 -15.79
C GLU A 376 4.83 -3.80 -15.11
N ARG A 377 5.40 -4.46 -14.11
CA ARG A 377 4.67 -5.45 -13.34
C ARG A 377 3.97 -4.84 -12.15
N ILE A 378 2.83 -5.42 -11.82
CA ILE A 378 2.01 -5.00 -10.69
C ILE A 378 2.23 -5.99 -9.56
N VAL A 379 2.75 -5.48 -8.45
CA VAL A 379 2.97 -6.26 -7.23
C VAL A 379 1.66 -6.42 -6.48
N TRP A 380 1.39 -7.66 -6.08
CA TRP A 380 0.26 -8.06 -5.26
C TRP A 380 0.72 -8.09 -3.81
N TRP A 381 0.48 -7.00 -3.10
CA TRP A 381 0.81 -6.94 -1.68
C TRP A 381 -0.10 -7.85 -0.88
N PRO A 382 0.43 -8.57 0.12
CA PRO A 382 -0.40 -9.43 0.93
C PRO A 382 -1.36 -8.60 1.75
N PHE A 383 -2.44 -9.23 2.13
CA PHE A 383 -3.24 -8.77 3.24
C PHE A 383 -2.54 -9.12 4.58
N PRO A 384 -2.43 -8.24 5.59
CA PRO A 384 -2.90 -6.86 5.68
C PRO A 384 -1.75 -5.83 5.51
N VAL A 385 -1.16 -5.70 4.33
CA VAL A 385 -0.26 -4.56 4.08
C VAL A 385 -1.06 -3.28 4.14
N HIS A 386 -0.52 -2.29 4.85
CA HIS A 386 -1.17 -1.02 5.16
C HIS A 386 -1.22 -0.09 3.94
N ASP A 387 -1.97 -0.45 2.91
CA ASP A 387 -2.14 0.32 1.68
C ASP A 387 -3.56 0.90 1.55
N PHE A 388 -4.33 0.99 2.64
CA PHE A 388 -5.54 1.81 2.64
C PHE A 388 -5.13 3.28 2.49
N PRO A 389 -5.60 3.99 1.45
CA PRO A 389 -5.37 5.41 1.34
C PRO A 389 -5.91 6.10 2.60
N GLN A 390 -5.02 6.72 3.38
CA GLN A 390 -5.42 7.45 4.58
C GLN A 390 -5.90 8.84 4.19
N ARG A 391 -7.06 9.23 4.69
CA ARG A 391 -7.56 10.60 4.56
C ARG A 391 -7.51 11.27 5.93
N GLU A 392 -7.22 12.56 5.93
CA GLU A 392 -7.50 13.37 7.11
C GLU A 392 -9.00 13.72 7.08
N VAL A 393 -9.67 13.56 8.22
CA VAL A 393 -11.11 13.74 8.34
C VAL A 393 -11.41 14.62 9.52
N VAL A 394 -11.96 15.79 9.24
CA VAL A 394 -12.41 16.74 10.25
C VAL A 394 -13.88 16.42 10.53
N ALA A 395 -14.22 16.08 11.77
CA ALA A 395 -15.59 15.80 12.17
C ALA A 395 -16.02 16.83 13.23
N GLY A 396 -17.27 17.27 13.15
CA GLY A 396 -17.84 18.29 14.02
C GLY A 396 -19.35 18.23 14.05
N GLY A 397 -19.95 19.18 14.77
CA GLY A 397 -21.36 19.17 15.09
C GLY A 397 -21.71 18.11 16.16
N ARG A 398 -22.99 18.08 16.53
CA ARG A 398 -23.58 17.24 17.57
C ARG A 398 -24.71 16.39 16.98
N ASP A 399 -25.19 15.42 17.76
CA ASP A 399 -26.36 14.63 17.36
C ASP A 399 -27.66 15.40 17.63
N ARG A 400 -27.75 16.64 17.15
CA ARG A 400 -28.88 17.54 17.38
C ARG A 400 -29.36 18.20 16.08
N PRO A 401 -30.66 18.50 15.94
CA PRO A 401 -31.19 19.13 14.73
C PRO A 401 -30.58 20.49 14.41
N ASP A 402 -30.19 21.27 15.43
CA ASP A 402 -29.63 22.62 15.32
C ASP A 402 -28.12 22.64 15.04
N ASP A 403 -27.44 21.52 15.24
CA ASP A 403 -26.00 21.38 15.07
C ASP A 403 -25.69 19.96 14.58
N PRO A 404 -26.06 19.58 13.34
CA PRO A 404 -26.02 18.19 12.90
C PRO A 404 -24.59 17.67 12.76
N ALA A 405 -24.39 16.40 13.11
CA ALA A 405 -23.14 15.71 12.93
C ALA A 405 -22.71 15.75 11.47
N GLN A 406 -21.49 16.25 11.24
CA GLN A 406 -20.92 16.41 9.93
C GLN A 406 -19.46 16.03 9.93
N PHE A 407 -18.97 15.58 8.80
CA PHE A 407 -17.55 15.37 8.60
C PHE A 407 -17.12 15.82 7.21
N ARG A 408 -15.89 16.29 7.13
CA ARG A 408 -15.24 16.72 5.91
C ARG A 408 -14.00 15.88 5.69
N LEU A 409 -13.93 15.25 4.53
CA LEU A 409 -12.70 14.65 4.05
C LEU A 409 -11.77 15.77 3.58
N MET A 410 -10.62 15.90 4.20
CA MET A 410 -9.56 16.68 3.59
C MET A 410 -9.05 15.91 2.38
N SER A 411 -8.91 16.61 1.25
CA SER A 411 -8.36 15.97 0.05
C SER A 411 -7.02 15.35 0.42
N LEU A 412 -6.82 14.08 0.01
CA LEU A 412 -5.46 13.58 -0.20
C LEU A 412 -4.72 14.71 -0.93
N GLN A 413 -3.56 15.15 -0.47
CA GLN A 413 -2.78 16.18 -1.14
C GLN A 413 -2.26 15.75 -2.53
N LEU A 414 -2.99 14.91 -3.24
CA LEU A 414 -3.04 14.86 -4.69
C LEU A 414 -3.58 16.19 -5.22
N LYS A 415 -2.77 17.25 -5.10
CA LYS A 415 -3.02 18.62 -5.61
C LYS A 415 -3.23 18.69 -7.14
N ARG A 416 -3.40 17.56 -7.84
CA ARG A 416 -3.73 17.52 -9.27
C ARG A 416 -4.76 16.42 -9.49
N GLY A 417 -5.94 16.82 -9.96
CA GLY A 417 -7.12 15.97 -10.10
C GLY A 417 -6.85 14.68 -10.85
N ILE A 418 -6.72 13.58 -10.10
CA ILE A 418 -6.97 12.25 -10.64
C ILE A 418 -8.48 12.19 -10.89
N ARG A 419 -8.92 12.75 -12.03
CA ARG A 419 -10.20 12.36 -12.61
C ARG A 419 -9.99 10.93 -13.07
N VAL A 420 -10.60 9.99 -12.35
CA VAL A 420 -10.78 8.63 -12.85
C VAL A 420 -11.70 8.78 -14.06
N LEU A 421 -11.10 8.93 -15.25
CA LEU A 421 -11.85 8.79 -16.48
C LEU A 421 -12.49 7.41 -16.42
N ALA A 422 -13.81 7.35 -16.62
CA ALA A 422 -14.48 6.09 -16.87
C ALA A 422 -13.64 5.35 -17.92
N SER A 423 -13.21 4.12 -17.60
CA SER A 423 -12.36 3.37 -18.50
C SER A 423 -13.09 3.29 -19.84
N THR A 424 -12.55 3.96 -20.86
CA THR A 424 -13.07 3.91 -22.22
C THR A 424 -12.62 2.64 -22.93
N THR A 425 -11.91 1.74 -22.23
CA THR A 425 -11.43 0.48 -22.78
C THR A 425 -12.64 -0.43 -23.00
N PRO A 426 -13.03 -0.68 -24.26
CA PRO A 426 -14.20 -1.50 -24.51
C PRO A 426 -13.92 -2.92 -24.03
N GLY A 427 -14.81 -3.43 -23.16
CA GLY A 427 -14.82 -4.84 -22.81
C GLY A 427 -15.31 -5.72 -23.96
N GLY A 428 -15.49 -7.02 -23.69
CA GLY A 428 -16.06 -7.98 -24.65
C GLY A 428 -15.15 -9.16 -24.99
N LEU A 429 -15.68 -10.07 -25.83
CA LEU A 429 -15.09 -11.38 -26.08
C LEU A 429 -13.70 -11.32 -26.74
N ALA A 430 -13.47 -10.37 -27.65
CA ALA A 430 -12.16 -10.19 -28.28
C ALA A 430 -11.09 -9.75 -27.26
N HIS A 431 -11.46 -8.81 -26.38
CA HIS A 431 -10.63 -8.35 -25.28
C HIS A 431 -10.34 -9.50 -24.29
N GLU A 432 -11.37 -10.28 -23.94
CA GLU A 432 -11.22 -11.48 -23.10
C GLU A 432 -10.24 -12.50 -23.69
N LYS A 433 -10.38 -12.85 -24.97
CA LYS A 433 -9.50 -13.82 -25.65
C LYS A 433 -8.04 -13.36 -25.68
N HIS A 434 -7.80 -12.09 -25.99
CA HIS A 434 -6.46 -11.51 -25.97
C HIS A 434 -5.82 -11.65 -24.58
N HIS A 435 -6.58 -11.39 -23.51
CA HIS A 435 -6.09 -11.50 -22.14
C HIS A 435 -5.88 -12.94 -21.67
N ALA A 436 -6.75 -13.87 -22.06
CA ALA A 436 -6.56 -15.29 -21.74
C ALA A 436 -5.20 -15.80 -22.27
N GLY A 437 -4.80 -15.38 -23.47
CA GLY A 437 -3.48 -15.70 -24.02
C GLY A 437 -2.32 -15.20 -23.16
N LEU A 438 -2.38 -13.95 -22.68
CA LEU A 438 -1.37 -13.39 -21.78
C LEU A 438 -1.34 -14.11 -20.43
N LEU A 439 -2.50 -14.44 -19.87
CA LEU A 439 -2.60 -15.11 -18.56
C LEU A 439 -2.11 -16.56 -18.60
N LEU A 440 -2.35 -17.29 -19.70
CA LEU A 440 -1.81 -18.64 -19.90
C LEU A 440 -0.27 -18.63 -19.92
N ALA A 441 0.34 -17.60 -20.52
CA ALA A 441 1.79 -17.44 -20.48
C ALA A 441 2.32 -17.24 -19.05
N ILE A 442 1.54 -16.60 -18.17
CA ILE A 442 1.90 -16.43 -16.74
C ILE A 442 1.74 -17.75 -15.99
N GLY A 443 0.63 -18.47 -16.17
CA GLY A 443 0.36 -19.73 -15.48
C GLY A 443 1.46 -20.77 -15.74
N ASN A 444 1.91 -20.87 -16.99
CA ASN A 444 3.00 -21.78 -17.35
C ASN A 444 4.37 -21.37 -16.77
N ALA A 445 4.55 -20.09 -16.40
CA ALA A 445 5.76 -19.60 -15.75
C ALA A 445 5.71 -19.66 -14.21
N GLY A 446 4.53 -19.85 -13.62
CA GLY A 446 4.29 -19.73 -12.18
C GLY A 446 4.71 -20.93 -11.34
N ASP A 447 4.82 -22.12 -11.95
CA ASP A 447 5.01 -23.40 -11.25
C ASP A 447 6.39 -24.05 -11.43
N GLY A 448 7.30 -23.44 -12.20
CA GLY A 448 8.69 -23.91 -12.30
C GLY A 448 9.62 -23.17 -11.33
N PRO A 449 10.65 -23.83 -10.73
CA PRO A 449 11.87 -23.10 -10.39
C PRO A 449 12.34 -22.40 -11.67
N ALA A 450 12.76 -21.14 -11.58
CA ALA A 450 13.14 -20.34 -12.73
C ALA A 450 14.38 -20.91 -13.43
N SER A 451 14.20 -22.00 -14.18
CA SER A 451 15.19 -22.65 -15.01
C SER A 451 14.87 -22.33 -16.46
N SER A 452 15.90 -21.81 -17.12
CA SER A 452 15.92 -21.41 -18.52
C SER A 452 15.25 -22.40 -19.45
N LEU A 453 14.29 -21.93 -20.24
CA LEU A 453 14.12 -22.20 -21.68
C LEU A 453 12.91 -21.38 -22.18
N SER A 454 13.08 -20.60 -23.24
CA SER A 454 11.96 -20.06 -24.03
C SER A 454 12.16 -20.40 -25.50
N PRO A 455 11.06 -20.67 -26.24
CA PRO A 455 11.09 -21.00 -27.65
C PRO A 455 11.38 -19.76 -28.52
N ARG A 456 11.92 -20.01 -29.73
CA ARG A 456 12.16 -18.99 -30.77
C ARG A 456 10.85 -18.30 -31.20
N PRO A 457 10.86 -16.99 -31.45
CA PRO A 457 9.70 -16.28 -31.99
C PRO A 457 9.48 -16.64 -33.48
N PRO A 458 8.22 -16.66 -33.96
CA PRO A 458 7.94 -16.75 -35.39
C PRO A 458 8.20 -15.41 -36.08
N GLU A 459 8.61 -15.50 -37.34
CA GLU A 459 8.96 -14.39 -38.22
C GLU A 459 7.78 -13.43 -38.47
N HIS A 460 8.11 -12.15 -38.56
CA HIS A 460 7.18 -11.05 -38.81
C HIS A 460 6.58 -11.10 -40.22
N VAL A 461 5.25 -11.16 -40.31
CA VAL A 461 4.50 -10.82 -41.53
C VAL A 461 3.95 -9.40 -41.37
N ASN A 462 4.32 -8.52 -42.30
CA ASN A 462 3.84 -7.15 -42.41
C ASN A 462 2.33 -7.10 -42.70
N GLN A 463 1.60 -6.23 -41.99
CA GLN A 463 0.26 -5.79 -42.40
C GLN A 463 0.15 -4.26 -42.40
N PRO A 464 -0.71 -3.70 -43.28
CA PRO A 464 -0.68 -2.28 -43.62
C PRO A 464 -1.58 -1.42 -42.72
N ILE A 465 -1.18 -0.15 -42.62
CA ILE A 465 -1.85 0.94 -41.90
C ILE A 465 -3.10 1.39 -42.68
N ALA A 466 -4.22 1.58 -41.99
CA ALA A 466 -5.43 2.23 -42.52
C ALA A 466 -5.87 3.41 -41.62
N PRO A 467 -6.66 4.37 -42.15
CA PRO A 467 -6.63 5.77 -41.72
C PRO A 467 -7.65 6.12 -40.63
N GLY A 468 -7.38 7.26 -39.98
CA GLY A 468 -8.09 7.77 -38.81
C GLY A 468 -9.49 8.29 -39.08
N TYR A 469 -10.35 8.09 -38.08
CA TYR A 469 -11.64 8.76 -37.94
C TYR A 469 -11.60 9.73 -36.75
N SER A 470 -12.02 10.96 -36.99
CA SER A 470 -12.28 11.99 -35.97
C SER A 470 -13.77 11.96 -35.62
N VAL A 471 -14.09 11.90 -34.33
CA VAL A 471 -15.45 12.08 -33.82
C VAL A 471 -15.41 13.14 -32.72
N SER A 472 -16.02 14.30 -33.00
CA SER A 472 -16.35 15.31 -32.00
C SER A 472 -17.59 14.87 -31.23
N ALA A 473 -17.49 14.81 -29.90
CA ALA A 473 -18.65 14.64 -29.03
C ALA A 473 -18.69 15.75 -27.98
N VAL A 474 -19.83 16.44 -27.94
CA VAL A 474 -20.18 17.50 -26.99
C VAL A 474 -20.51 16.86 -25.63
N LEU A 475 -19.92 17.40 -24.56
CA LEU A 475 -20.14 16.99 -23.15
C LEU A 475 -21.44 17.59 -22.59
N PRO A 476 -22.24 16.84 -21.80
CA PRO A 476 -23.16 17.45 -20.85
C PRO A 476 -22.45 17.75 -19.51
N ARG A 477 -22.71 18.95 -18.96
CA ARG A 477 -22.40 19.32 -17.58
C ARG A 477 -23.39 18.63 -16.64
N TYR A 478 -22.90 18.00 -15.58
CA TYR A 478 -23.71 17.63 -14.42
C TYR A 478 -23.06 18.19 -13.15
N ASP A 479 -23.81 19.08 -12.49
CA ASP A 479 -23.59 19.55 -11.14
C ASP A 479 -24.39 18.69 -10.13
N ALA A 480 -23.90 18.72 -8.88
CA ALA A 480 -24.52 18.27 -7.63
C ALA A 480 -24.39 16.79 -7.19
N CYS A 481 -23.88 16.63 -5.96
CA CYS A 481 -23.83 15.41 -5.16
C CYS A 481 -25.24 14.86 -4.87
N PRO A 482 -25.43 13.53 -4.74
CA PRO A 482 -26.67 12.98 -4.24
C PRO A 482 -26.77 13.19 -2.72
N VAL A 483 -27.82 13.90 -2.30
CA VAL A 483 -28.31 13.91 -0.91
C VAL A 483 -29.11 12.62 -0.71
N PHE A 484 -28.72 11.80 0.26
CA PHE A 484 -29.52 10.66 0.71
C PHE A 484 -30.46 11.12 1.82
N THR A 485 -31.76 11.16 1.55
CA THR A 485 -32.80 11.31 2.57
C THR A 485 -33.12 9.94 3.20
N PRO A 486 -33.27 9.84 4.53
CA PRO A 486 -33.74 8.63 5.17
C PRO A 486 -35.24 8.42 4.89
N ALA A 487 -35.62 7.16 4.69
CA ALA A 487 -37.01 6.76 4.50
C ALA A 487 -37.81 6.96 5.79
N ASN A 488 -38.89 7.72 5.69
CA ASN A 488 -39.85 7.91 6.78
C ASN A 488 -40.54 6.60 7.16
N THR A 489 -40.64 6.41 8.47
CA THR A 489 -41.56 5.53 9.18
C THR A 489 -43.00 5.78 8.71
N VAL A 490 -43.69 4.70 8.30
CA VAL A 490 -45.14 4.69 8.06
C VAL A 490 -45.82 4.49 9.41
N GLU A 491 -46.39 5.56 9.95
CA GLU A 491 -47.36 5.51 11.04
C GLU A 491 -48.73 5.09 10.48
N GLY A 492 -49.45 4.32 11.31
CA GLY A 492 -50.67 3.62 10.95
C GLY A 492 -51.89 4.51 10.73
N ASP A 493 -52.77 4.01 9.89
CA ASP A 493 -54.04 4.60 9.50
C ASP A 493 -55.18 4.08 10.41
N PRO A 494 -56.05 4.94 10.97
CA PRO A 494 -57.34 4.52 11.50
C PRO A 494 -58.49 5.01 10.58
N LYS A 495 -59.11 4.01 9.93
CA LYS A 495 -60.55 3.86 9.60
C LYS A 495 -61.44 5.10 9.40
N SER A 496 -62.18 5.01 8.28
CA SER A 496 -63.62 5.36 8.04
C SER A 496 -63.95 6.86 7.86
N VAL A 497 -64.72 7.33 6.87
CA VAL A 497 -66.16 7.08 6.58
C VAL A 497 -66.55 7.79 5.24
N VAL A 498 -67.21 7.05 4.32
CA VAL A 498 -68.43 7.31 3.51
C VAL A 498 -68.61 8.55 2.57
N ALA A 499 -69.09 8.22 1.34
CA ALA A 499 -69.94 8.95 0.36
C ALA A 499 -69.39 10.22 -0.29
N VAL A 500 -69.58 10.52 -1.58
CA VAL A 500 -70.50 10.07 -2.66
C VAL A 500 -69.69 9.85 -3.92
#